data_AF-A0A956PXS6-F1
#
_entry.id   AF-A0A956PXS6-F1
#
_cell.length_a   1.000
_cell.length_b   1.000
_cell.length_c   1.000
_cell.angle_alpha   90.00
_cell.angle_beta   90.00
_cell.angle_gamma   90.00
#
_symmetry.space_group_name_H-M   'P 1'
#
loop_
_entity.id
_entity.type
_entity.pdbx_description
1 polymer ?
#
loop_
_entity_poly.entity_id
_entity_poly.type
_entity_poly.pdbx_seq_one_letter_code
_entity_poly.pdbx_strand_id
1 'polypeptide(L)' 'MTRNRARSLNILIALAFALAMIAVSLLVEDRKTSNTIVMLLIALWWVPFMVLTRRGRAS' A
#
# COMPACT_ATOMS: atom_id res chain seq x y z
N MET A 1 -18.57 9.85 -3.67
CA MET A 1 -17.70 9.01 -4.54
C MET A 1 -18.50 7.78 -4.92
N THR A 2 -18.71 7.51 -6.21
CA THR A 2 -19.44 6.31 -6.65
C THR A 2 -18.71 5.06 -6.16
N ARG A 3 -19.45 4.07 -5.61
CA ARG A 3 -18.92 2.83 -5.01
C ARG A 3 -17.90 2.11 -5.92
N ASN A 4 -18.09 2.21 -7.23
CA ASN A 4 -17.19 1.67 -8.25
C ASN A 4 -15.81 2.38 -8.29
N ARG A 5 -15.76 3.71 -8.13
CA ARG A 5 -14.48 4.45 -8.10
C ARG A 5 -13.64 4.11 -6.87
N ALA A 6 -14.27 3.90 -5.72
CA ALA A 6 -13.57 3.49 -4.50
C ALA A 6 -12.92 2.10 -4.64
N ARG A 7 -13.61 1.17 -5.31
CA ARG A 7 -13.09 -0.17 -5.59
C ARG A 7 -11.90 -0.13 -6.56
N SER A 8 -11.98 0.64 -7.63
CA SER A 8 -10.87 0.82 -8.57
C SER A 8 -9.64 1.49 -7.92
N LEU A 9 -9.85 2.49 -7.06
CA LEU A 9 -8.77 3.13 -6.29
C LEU A 9 -8.08 2.14 -5.33
N ASN A 10 -8.84 1.29 -4.63
CA ASN A 10 -8.27 0.25 -3.78
C ASN A 10 -7.37 -0.72 -4.57
N ILE A 11 -7.82 -1.15 -5.75
CA ILE A 11 -7.05 -2.05 -6.62
C ILE A 11 -5.76 -1.35 -7.09
N LEU A 12 -5.86 -0.09 -7.52
CA LEU A 12 -4.70 0.70 -7.97
C LEU A 12 -3.66 0.85 -6.85
N ILE A 13 -4.10 1.16 -5.63
CA ILE A 13 -3.25 1.33 -4.46
C ILE A 13 -2.60 0.01 -4.03
N ALA A 14 -3.34 -1.11 -4.11
CA ALA A 14 -2.79 -2.43 -3.84
C ALA A 14 -1.74 -2.84 -4.89
N LEU A 15 -1.98 -2.54 -6.16
CA LEU A 15 -1.03 -2.81 -7.25
C LEU A 15 0.26 -2.00 -7.07
N ALA A 16 0.13 -0.71 -6.73
CA ALA A 16 1.27 0.17 -6.47
C ALA A 16 2.09 -0.31 -5.26
N PHE A 17 1.43 -0.80 -4.20
CA PHE A 17 2.11 -1.36 -3.04
C PHE A 17 2.90 -2.63 -3.38
N ALA A 18 2.31 -3.54 -4.15
CA ALA A 18 2.97 -4.76 -4.60
C ALA A 18 4.20 -4.45 -5.46
N LEU A 19 4.10 -3.48 -6.37
CA LEU A 19 5.23 -3.01 -7.19
C LEU A 19 6.33 -2.39 -6.32
N ALA A 20 5.98 -1.58 -5.31
CA ALA A 20 6.95 -1.00 -4.40
C ALA A 20 7.71 -2.06 -3.60
N MET A 21 7.02 -3.11 -3.14
CA MET A 21 7.65 -4.24 -2.44
C MET A 21 8.64 -5.00 -3.34
N ILE A 22 8.26 -5.27 -4.58
CA ILE A 22 9.14 -5.92 -5.56
C ILE A 22 10.35 -5.04 -5.86
N ALA A 23 10.14 -3.73 -6.06
CA ALA A 23 11.23 -2.78 -6.31
C ALA A 23 12.22 -2.76 -5.14
N VAL A 24 11.75 -2.68 -3.89
CA VAL A 24 12.65 -2.71 -2.72
C VAL A 24 13.42 -4.04 -2.64
N SER A 25 12.77 -5.16 -2.96
CA SER A 25 13.45 -6.45 -2.99
C SER A 25 14.53 -6.56 -4.08
N LEU A 26 14.40 -5.84 -5.19
CA LEU A 26 15.35 -5.87 -6.31
C LEU A 26 16.44 -4.81 -6.19
N LEU A 27 16.15 -3.65 -5.62
CA LEU A 27 17.07 -2.51 -5.50
C LEU A 27 17.91 -2.53 -4.21
N VAL A 28 17.48 -3.25 -3.18
CA VAL A 28 18.14 -3.24 -1.87
C VAL A 28 18.70 -4.63 -1.55
N GLU A 29 19.98 -4.84 -1.85
CA GLU A 29 20.71 -6.08 -1.53
C GLU A 29 20.91 -6.28 -0.02
N ASP A 30 21.08 -5.19 0.73
CA ASP A 30 21.27 -5.25 2.17
C ASP A 30 19.95 -5.59 2.87
N ARG A 31 19.85 -6.82 3.38
CA ARG A 31 18.64 -7.34 4.05
C ARG A 31 18.20 -6.47 5.23
N LYS A 32 19.12 -5.84 5.96
CA LYS A 32 18.77 -5.03 7.14
C LYS A 32 18.10 -3.73 6.71
N THR A 33 18.63 -3.12 5.67
CA THR A 33 18.09 -1.91 5.04
C THR A 33 16.78 -2.21 4.32
N SER A 34 16.71 -3.32 3.58
CA SER A 34 15.50 -3.78 2.87
C SER A 34 14.34 -3.98 3.85
N ASN A 35 14.57 -4.69 4.96
CA ASN A 35 13.53 -4.96 5.96
C ASN A 35 13.04 -3.66 6.64
N THR A 36 13.94 -2.70 6.87
CA THR A 36 13.59 -1.39 7.43
C THR A 36 12.73 -0.58 6.45
N ILE A 37 13.08 -0.57 5.17
CA ILE A 37 12.33 0.14 4.12
C ILE A 37 10.95 -0.51 3.92
N VAL A 38 10.87 -1.83 3.91
CA VAL A 38 9.61 -2.58 3.85
C VAL A 38 8.71 -2.23 5.05
N MET A 39 9.25 -2.17 6.27
CA MET A 39 8.48 -1.75 7.45
C MET A 39 7.97 -0.30 7.33
N LEU A 40 8.79 0.62 6.84
CA LEU A 40 8.40 2.01 6.60
C LEU A 40 7.30 2.11 5.53
N LEU A 41 7.41 1.34 4.45
CA LEU A 41 6.39 1.25 3.41
C LEU A 41 5.06 0.77 3.97
N ILE A 42 5.06 -0.28 4.80
CA ILE A 42 3.85 -0.79 5.45
C ILE A 42 3.24 0.27 6.37
N ALA A 43 4.05 0.94 7.20
CA ALA A 43 3.58 1.97 8.13
C ALA A 43 2.98 3.18 7.38
N LEU A 44 3.64 3.63 6.32
CA LEU A 44 3.17 4.72 5.47
C LEU A 44 1.85 4.35 4.77
N TRP A 45 1.72 3.11 4.31
CA TRP A 45 0.50 2.62 3.66
C TRP A 45 -0.66 2.34 4.63
N TRP A 46 -0.42 2.32 5.93
CA TRP A 46 -1.45 2.13 6.94
C TRP A 46 -2.47 3.29 6.94
N VAL A 47 -2.01 4.51 6.65
CA VAL A 47 -2.84 5.73 6.58
C VAL A 47 -3.88 5.65 5.46
N PRO A 48 -3.51 5.45 4.17
CA PRO A 48 -4.49 5.30 3.11
C PRO A 48 -5.40 4.08 3.34
N PHE A 49 -4.89 2.99 3.91
CA PHE A 49 -5.70 1.80 4.23
C PHE A 49 -6.78 2.09 5.29
N MET A 50 -6.45 2.85 6.34
CA MET A 50 -7.45 3.30 7.34
C MET A 50 -8.50 4.24 6.74
N VAL A 51 -8.09 5.16 5.86
CA VAL A 51 -9.02 6.11 5.21
C VAL A 51 -9.98 5.38 4.28
N LEU A 52 -9.48 4.38 3.53
CA LEU A 52 -10.28 3.56 2.63
C LEU A 52 -11.23 2.62 3.39
N THR A 53 -10.79 1.99 4.48
CA THR A 53 -11.64 1.10 5.30
C THR A 53 -12.77 1.86 6.01
N ARG A 54 -12.53 3.08 6.51
CA ARG A 54 -13.59 3.93 7.08
C ARG A 54 -14.66 4.30 6.04
N ARG A 55 -14.28 4.55 4.79
CA ARG A 55 -15.23 4.83 3.70
C ARG A 55 -15.99 3.60 3.22
N GLY A 56 -15.40 2.40 3.33
CA GLY A 56 -16.06 1.14 2.96
C GLY A 56 -17.13 0.65 3.94
N ARG A 57 -17.10 1.08 5.21
CA ARG A 57 -18.10 0.73 6.23
C ARG A 57 -19.33 1.65 6.28
N ALA A 58 -19.29 2.79 5.58
CA ALA A 58 -20.39 3.75 5.55
C ALA A 58 -21.33 3.53 4.33
N SER A 59 -21.42 2.30 3.81
CA SER A 59 -22.24 1.91 2.65
C SER A 59 -22.88 0.54 2.83
#